data_AF-A0A3S3UZD1-F1
#
_entry.id   AF-A0A3S3UZD1-F1
#
_cell.length_a   1.000
_cell.length_b   1.000
_cell.length_c   1.000
_cell.angle_alpha   90.00
_cell.angle_beta   90.00
_cell.angle_gamma   90.00
#
_symmetry.space_group_name_H-M   'P 1'
#
loop_
_entity.id
_entity.type
_entity.pdbx_description
1 polymer ?
#
loop_
_entity_poly.entity_id
_entity_poly.type
_entity_poly.pdbx_seq_one_letter_code
_entity_poly.pdbx_strand_id
1 'polypeptide(L)'
;MKAFWGLTLAAGLSASPAAAALSGWYDSAEKIAVILADAAIADQHRQMPLRGIENIGTNKDGADLWQVESQECRMQVALRAVPPKGVGKTTYEVAGRSACD
;
A
#
# COMPACT_ATOMS: atom_id res chain seq x y z
N MET A 1 14.80 53.78 -17.29
CA MET A 1 15.43 52.57 -16.73
C MET A 1 14.97 52.42 -15.29
N LYS A 2 13.91 51.66 -15.02
CA LYS A 2 13.45 51.36 -13.65
C LYS A 2 12.59 50.10 -13.64
N ALA A 3 13.01 49.17 -12.79
CA ALA A 3 12.26 48.05 -12.20
C ALA A 3 11.71 46.94 -13.12
N PHE A 4 12.60 46.03 -13.54
CA PHE A 4 12.26 44.71 -14.12
C PHE A 4 12.61 43.56 -13.16
N TRP A 5 12.51 43.79 -11.85
CA TRP A 5 13.05 42.87 -10.81
C TRP A 5 11.97 42.32 -9.85
N GLY A 6 10.68 42.57 -10.10
CA GLY A 6 9.59 42.11 -9.23
C GLY A 6 9.02 40.72 -9.55
N LEU A 7 9.26 40.20 -10.77
CA LEU A 7 8.56 39.00 -11.24
C LEU A 7 9.28 37.68 -10.95
N THR A 8 10.56 37.71 -10.57
CA THR A 8 11.40 36.50 -10.45
C THR A 8 11.33 35.85 -9.07
N LEU A 9 10.91 36.56 -8.02
CA LEU A 9 10.86 36.01 -6.66
C LEU A 9 9.56 35.25 -6.32
N ALA A 10 8.47 35.45 -7.09
CA ALA A 10 7.18 34.83 -6.80
C ALA A 10 7.06 33.37 -7.31
N ALA A 11 7.96 32.92 -8.20
CA ALA A 11 7.93 31.59 -8.78
C ALA A 11 8.68 30.51 -7.96
N GLY A 12 9.38 30.89 -6.88
CA GLY A 12 10.19 29.97 -6.08
C GLY A 12 9.42 29.22 -4.98
N LEU A 13 8.22 29.68 -4.60
CA LEU A 13 7.44 29.12 -3.48
C LEU A 13 6.38 28.09 -3.91
N SER A 14 6.19 27.87 -5.20
CA SER A 14 5.32 26.81 -5.74
C SER A 14 6.05 25.51 -6.05
N ALA A 15 7.37 25.45 -5.80
CA ALA A 15 8.19 24.26 -6.01
C ALA A 15 8.27 23.35 -4.77
N SER A 16 7.11 23.02 -4.18
CA SER A 16 7.00 21.84 -3.32
C SER A 16 6.23 20.72 -4.03
N PRO A 17 6.81 20.05 -5.05
CA PRO A 17 6.23 18.79 -5.51
C PRO A 17 6.72 17.64 -4.61
N ALA A 18 5.76 16.88 -4.09
CA ALA A 18 5.82 15.41 -4.06
C ALA A 18 6.77 14.66 -3.09
N ALA A 19 7.34 15.28 -2.04
CA ALA A 19 8.04 14.49 -1.00
C ALA A 19 7.09 13.89 0.08
N ALA A 20 5.81 14.29 0.11
CA ALA A 20 4.81 13.76 1.04
C ALA A 20 3.98 12.59 0.47
N ALA A 21 4.22 12.20 -0.78
CA ALA A 21 3.63 11.05 -1.42
C ALA A 21 4.74 10.06 -1.79
N LEU A 22 5.16 9.21 -0.84
CA LEU A 22 5.53 7.86 -1.26
C LEU A 22 4.31 7.35 -2.03
N SER A 23 4.47 7.15 -3.33
CA SER A 23 3.35 6.97 -4.26
C SER A 23 2.44 5.82 -3.79
N GLY A 24 1.14 5.91 -4.05
CA GLY A 24 0.21 4.80 -3.78
C GLY A 24 0.67 3.48 -4.42
N TRP A 25 1.53 3.55 -5.45
CA TRP A 25 2.25 2.41 -5.99
C TRP A 25 3.24 1.78 -5.00
N TYR A 26 4.13 2.54 -4.35
CA TYR A 26 5.07 1.99 -3.36
C TYR A 26 4.33 1.40 -2.16
N ASP A 27 3.26 2.06 -1.75
CA ASP A 27 2.40 1.61 -0.67
C ASP A 27 1.72 0.26 -1.00
N SER A 28 1.20 0.15 -2.23
CA SER A 28 0.62 -1.11 -2.73
C SER A 28 1.68 -2.21 -2.86
N ALA A 29 2.88 -1.88 -3.34
CA ALA A 29 3.97 -2.84 -3.46
C ALA A 29 4.39 -3.39 -2.10
N GLU A 30 4.45 -2.56 -1.06
CA GLU A 30 4.74 -2.99 0.30
C GLU A 30 3.65 -3.90 0.87
N LYS A 31 2.38 -3.55 0.66
CA LYS A 31 1.22 -4.39 1.03
C LYS A 31 1.27 -5.75 0.35
N ILE A 32 1.52 -5.79 -0.96
CA ILE A 32 1.66 -7.02 -1.73
C ILE A 32 2.85 -7.84 -1.21
N ALA A 33 3.99 -7.21 -0.92
CA ALA A 33 5.15 -7.90 -0.38
C ALA A 33 4.85 -8.55 0.99
N VAL A 34 4.08 -7.88 1.86
CA VAL A 34 3.64 -8.45 3.14
C VAL A 34 2.71 -9.65 2.92
N ILE A 35 1.77 -9.57 1.98
CA ILE A 35 0.90 -10.71 1.62
C ILE A 35 1.73 -11.90 1.12
N LEU A 36 2.69 -11.66 0.23
CA LEU A 36 3.52 -12.71 -0.37
C LEU A 36 4.54 -13.31 0.62
N ALA A 37 4.93 -12.56 1.65
CA ALA A 37 5.85 -13.02 2.68
C ALA A 37 5.18 -13.85 3.78
N ASP A 38 3.84 -13.87 3.86
CA ASP A 38 3.10 -14.63 4.87
C ASP A 38 2.94 -16.09 4.44
N ALA A 39 3.64 -16.98 5.14
CA ALA A 39 3.61 -18.41 4.86
C ALA A 39 2.21 -19.03 5.03
N ALA A 40 1.38 -18.52 5.94
CA ALA A 40 0.05 -19.06 6.16
C ALA A 40 -0.90 -18.76 4.99
N ILE A 41 -0.72 -17.62 4.31
CA ILE A 41 -1.42 -17.31 3.06
C ILE A 41 -0.99 -18.29 1.96
N ALA A 42 0.32 -18.51 1.81
CA ALA A 42 0.86 -19.43 0.82
C ALA A 42 0.39 -20.88 1.06
N ASP A 43 0.39 -21.34 2.31
CA ASP A 43 -0.06 -22.68 2.70
C ASP A 43 -1.55 -22.87 2.48
N GLN A 44 -2.35 -21.85 2.74
CA GLN A 44 -3.80 -21.91 2.50
C GLN A 44 -4.12 -21.91 0.98
N HIS A 45 -3.29 -21.27 0.17
CA HIS A 45 -3.27 -21.45 -1.29
C HIS A 45 -2.62 -22.78 -1.73
N ARG A 46 -2.22 -23.66 -0.80
CA ARG A 46 -1.50 -24.91 -1.08
C ARG A 46 -0.27 -24.71 -1.97
N GLN A 47 0.42 -23.57 -1.80
CA GLN A 47 1.60 -23.19 -2.56
C GLN A 47 1.35 -23.13 -4.08
N MET A 48 0.09 -22.94 -4.50
CA MET A 48 -0.27 -22.82 -5.91
C MET A 48 0.11 -21.45 -6.48
N PRO A 49 0.38 -21.35 -7.80
CA PRO A 49 0.59 -20.07 -8.46
C PRO A 49 -0.61 -19.14 -8.29
N LEU A 50 -0.33 -17.90 -7.89
CA LEU A 50 -1.34 -16.85 -7.76
C LEU A 50 -1.71 -16.30 -9.14
N ARG A 51 -3.02 -16.13 -9.35
CA ARG A 51 -3.62 -15.50 -10.53
C ARG A 51 -3.75 -14.00 -10.37
N GLY A 52 -3.94 -13.52 -9.15
CA GLY A 52 -4.14 -12.10 -8.89
C GLY A 52 -4.07 -11.74 -7.41
N ILE A 53 -3.63 -10.51 -7.16
CA ILE A 53 -3.66 -9.85 -5.86
C ILE A 53 -4.23 -8.46 -6.12
N GLU A 54 -5.42 -8.18 -5.60
CA GLU A 54 -6.17 -6.95 -5.90
C GLU A 54 -6.66 -6.29 -4.61
N ASN A 55 -6.51 -4.96 -4.52
CA ASN A 55 -7.12 -4.21 -3.42
C ASN A 55 -8.62 -4.07 -3.67
N ILE A 56 -9.43 -4.52 -2.72
CA ILE A 56 -10.89 -4.50 -2.80
C ILE A 56 -11.51 -3.44 -1.86
N GLY A 57 -10.69 -2.50 -1.39
CA GLY A 57 -11.09 -1.39 -0.53
C GLY A 57 -10.62 -1.54 0.92
N THR A 58 -11.40 -0.96 1.83
CA THR A 58 -11.07 -0.88 3.26
C THR A 58 -12.30 -1.30 4.07
N ASN A 59 -12.10 -2.06 5.13
CA ASN A 59 -13.19 -2.48 6.00
C ASN A 59 -13.63 -1.37 6.96
N LYS A 60 -14.70 -1.63 7.74
CA LYS A 60 -15.24 -0.68 8.74
C LYS A 60 -14.26 -0.28 9.84
N ASP A 61 -13.22 -1.10 10.07
CA ASP A 61 -12.21 -0.90 11.10
C ASP A 61 -10.94 -0.20 10.53
N GLY A 62 -10.98 0.20 9.26
CA GLY A 62 -9.87 0.90 8.59
C GLY A 62 -8.75 -0.01 8.09
N ALA A 63 -8.93 -1.35 8.12
CA ALA A 63 -7.96 -2.29 7.56
C ALA A 63 -8.17 -2.43 6.04
N ASP A 64 -7.07 -2.43 5.29
CA ASP A 64 -7.12 -2.60 3.84
C ASP A 64 -7.42 -4.05 3.49
N LEU A 65 -8.41 -4.24 2.63
CA LEU A 65 -8.84 -5.55 2.18
C LEU A 65 -8.24 -5.85 0.80
N TRP A 66 -7.68 -7.05 0.69
CA TRP A 66 -7.06 -7.55 -0.52
C TRP A 66 -7.64 -8.91 -0.87
N GLN A 67 -8.04 -9.09 -2.12
CA GLN A 67 -8.37 -10.39 -2.67
C GLN A 67 -7.10 -11.05 -3.21
N VAL A 68 -6.82 -12.26 -2.74
CA VAL A 68 -5.72 -13.10 -3.22
C VAL A 68 -6.34 -14.33 -3.87
N GLU A 69 -5.99 -14.56 -5.13
CA GLU A 69 -6.63 -15.58 -5.96
C GLU A 69 -5.59 -16.49 -6.60
N SER A 70 -5.90 -17.78 -6.59
CA SER A 70 -5.21 -18.86 -7.31
C SER A 70 -6.25 -19.63 -8.14
N GLN A 71 -5.86 -20.75 -8.76
CA GLN A 71 -6.80 -21.56 -9.51
C GLN A 71 -7.90 -22.19 -8.63
N GLU A 72 -7.58 -22.56 -7.39
CA GLU A 72 -8.47 -23.36 -6.52
C GLU A 72 -8.77 -22.70 -5.17
N CYS A 73 -8.39 -21.44 -5.00
CA CYS A 73 -8.68 -20.69 -3.78
C CYS A 73 -8.75 -19.20 -4.10
N ARG A 74 -9.81 -18.57 -3.63
CA ARG A 74 -9.96 -17.13 -3.48
C ARG A 74 -10.12 -16.84 -2.00
N MET A 75 -9.34 -15.91 -1.47
CA MET A 75 -9.47 -15.47 -0.08
C MET A 75 -9.32 -13.95 0.04
N GLN A 76 -9.87 -13.41 1.11
CA GLN A 76 -9.65 -12.02 1.51
C GLN A 76 -8.59 -11.95 2.61
N VAL A 77 -7.68 -11.00 2.48
CA VAL A 77 -6.62 -10.70 3.44
C VAL A 77 -6.82 -9.28 3.93
N ALA A 78 -6.83 -9.10 5.24
CA ALA A 78 -6.91 -7.79 5.89
C ALA A 78 -5.51 -7.36 6.34
N LEU A 79 -5.07 -6.18 5.89
CA LEU A 79 -3.81 -5.57 6.29
C LEU A 79 -4.05 -4.41 7.24
N ARG A 80 -3.26 -4.34 8.30
CA ARG A 80 -3.24 -3.20 9.23
C ARG A 80 -1.97 -2.37 9.04
N ALA A 81 -2.15 -1.06 8.99
CA ALA A 81 -1.05 -0.10 8.99
C ALA A 81 -0.37 -0.07 10.37
N VAL A 82 0.96 -0.15 10.37
CA VAL A 82 1.81 -0.07 11.56
C VAL A 82 2.63 1.21 11.47
N PRO A 83 2.34 2.23 12.29
CA PRO A 83 3.09 3.48 12.28
C PRO A 83 4.51 3.27 12.83
N PRO A 84 5.49 4.03 12.34
CA PRO A 84 6.86 3.98 12.87
C PRO A 84 6.91 4.51 14.30
N LYS A 85 7.84 4.01 15.12
CA LYS A 85 8.07 4.49 16.50
C LYS A 85 8.73 5.89 16.59
N GLY A 86 8.87 6.58 15.46
CA GLY A 86 9.59 7.84 15.31
C GLY A 86 9.59 8.28 13.85
N VAL A 87 10.65 8.95 13.39
CA VAL A 87 10.82 9.26 11.96
C VAL A 87 11.01 7.97 11.18
N GLY A 88 10.12 7.71 10.22
CA GLY A 88 10.14 6.51 9.39
C GLY A 88 8.92 6.42 8.49
N LYS A 89 8.82 5.33 7.72
CA LYS A 89 7.61 5.01 6.94
C LYS A 89 6.64 4.16 7.74
N THR A 90 5.35 4.25 7.40
CA THR A 90 4.34 3.27 7.82
C THR A 90 4.63 1.94 7.13
N THR A 91 4.54 0.85 7.88
CA THR A 91 4.64 -0.52 7.35
C THR A 91 3.30 -1.23 7.51
N TYR A 92 3.20 -2.50 7.08
CA TYR A 92 1.96 -3.27 7.12
C TYR A 92 2.16 -4.65 7.74
N GLU A 93 1.09 -5.18 8.30
CA GLU A 93 1.03 -6.54 8.82
C GLU A 93 -0.30 -7.22 8.47
N VAL A 94 -0.29 -8.54 8.37
CA VAL A 94 -1.50 -9.34 8.17
C VAL A 94 -2.29 -9.37 9.49
N ALA A 95 -3.47 -8.74 9.49
CA ALA A 95 -4.35 -8.68 10.65
C ALA A 95 -5.37 -9.84 10.65
N GLY A 96 -5.65 -10.42 9.49
CA GLY A 96 -6.56 -11.55 9.35
C GLY A 96 -6.69 -12.02 7.90
N ARG A 97 -7.29 -13.20 7.74
CA ARG A 97 -7.61 -13.79 6.43
C ARG A 97 -8.90 -14.61 6.51
N SER A 98 -9.67 -14.65 5.42
CA SER A 98 -10.83 -15.55 5.30
C SER A 98 -10.38 -16.98 5.03
N ALA A 99 -11.32 -17.93 5.07
CA ALA A 99 -11.13 -19.24 4.43
C ALA A 99 -11.05 -19.09 2.90
N CYS A 100 -10.66 -20.16 2.21
CA CYS A 100 -10.84 -20.24 0.76
C CYS A 100 -12.31 -20.50 0.44
N ASP A 101 -12.82 -19.77 -0.55
CA ASP A 101 -14.17 -19.90 -1.09
C ASP A 101 -14.22 -20.90 -2.26
#